data_AF-A0A3B0PCV3-F1
#
_entry.id   AF-A0A3B0PCV3-F1
#
_cell.length_a   1.000
_cell.length_b   1.000
_cell.length_c   1.000
_cell.angle_alpha   90.00
_cell.angle_beta   90.00
_cell.angle_gamma   90.00
#
_symmetry.space_group_name_H-M   'P 1'
#
loop_
_entity.id
_entity.type
_entity.pdbx_description
1 polymer ?
#
loop_
_entity_poly.entity_id
_entity_poly.type
_entity_poly.pdbx_seq_one_letter_code
_entity_poly.pdbx_strand_id
1 'polypeptide(L)'
;MATPKLVDSTEPLGILEAVSEYQRATAVAFDEIAEVALINKDFGTYNFVGFFIENQLYQKKKCADLINTFKMSEDLLIIDEKIKQIKEEHLANITKSHK
;
A
#
# COMPACT_ATOMS: atom_id res chain seq x y z
N MET A 1 -9.23 -9.07 -14.49
CA MET A 1 -8.92 -8.22 -13.33
C MET A 1 -9.74 -6.95 -13.45
N ALA A 2 -10.59 -6.65 -12.48
CA ALA A 2 -11.43 -5.45 -12.50
C ALA A 2 -10.54 -4.24 -12.22
N THR A 3 -10.57 -3.25 -13.12
CA THR A 3 -9.94 -1.95 -12.89
C THR A 3 -10.49 -1.36 -11.59
N PRO A 4 -9.63 -0.85 -10.68
CA PRO A 4 -10.09 -0.21 -9.46
C PRO A 4 -11.04 0.91 -9.82
N LYS A 5 -12.25 0.93 -9.22
CA LYS A 5 -13.19 2.03 -9.43
C LYS A 5 -12.57 3.31 -8.87
N LEU A 6 -12.64 4.40 -9.65
CA LEU A 6 -12.36 5.73 -9.13
C LEU A 6 -13.32 5.99 -7.97
N VAL A 7 -12.76 6.51 -6.88
CA VAL A 7 -13.49 6.72 -5.65
C VAL A 7 -14.22 8.06 -5.79
N ASP A 8 -15.52 8.03 -6.07
CA ASP A 8 -16.38 9.22 -6.08
C ASP A 8 -16.76 9.66 -4.65
N SER A 9 -15.79 9.64 -3.72
CA SER A 9 -15.99 10.08 -2.34
C SER A 9 -15.09 11.25 -2.01
N THR A 10 -15.69 12.29 -1.43
CA THR A 10 -14.96 13.42 -0.83
C THR A 10 -14.69 13.20 0.66
N GLU A 11 -15.18 12.10 1.24
CA GLU A 11 -14.98 11.80 2.65
C GLU A 11 -13.57 11.19 2.86
N PRO A 12 -12.74 11.79 3.74
CA PRO A 12 -11.37 11.34 3.95
C PRO A 12 -11.24 9.86 4.33
N LEU A 13 -12.14 9.32 5.16
CA LEU A 13 -12.15 7.90 5.50
C LEU A 13 -12.44 7.01 4.28
N GLY A 14 -13.43 7.39 3.47
CA GLY A 14 -13.77 6.65 2.26
C GLY A 14 -12.62 6.63 1.24
N ILE A 15 -11.87 7.73 1.14
CA ILE A 15 -10.65 7.80 0.32
C ILE A 15 -9.59 6.84 0.87
N LEU A 16 -9.32 6.87 2.19
CA LEU A 16 -8.33 5.99 2.83
C LEU A 16 -8.67 4.51 2.69
N GLU A 17 -9.94 4.14 2.91
CA GLU A 17 -10.42 2.76 2.77
C GLU A 17 -10.26 2.27 1.34
N ALA A 18 -10.58 3.11 0.35
CA ALA A 18 -10.43 2.73 -1.05
C ALA A 18 -8.95 2.63 -1.49
N VAL A 19 -8.07 3.50 -0.99
CA VAL A 19 -6.62 3.36 -1.22
C VAL A 19 -6.10 2.06 -0.60
N SER A 20 -6.53 1.74 0.62
CA SER A 20 -6.17 0.50 1.30
C SER A 20 -6.62 -0.74 0.50
N GLU A 21 -7.84 -0.71 -0.02
CA GLU A 21 -8.38 -1.78 -0.86
C GLU A 21 -7.62 -1.94 -2.18
N TYR A 22 -7.24 -0.83 -2.82
CA TYR A 22 -6.38 -0.85 -4.00
C TYR A 22 -5.02 -1.51 -3.73
N GLN A 23 -4.36 -1.15 -2.62
CA GLN A 23 -3.08 -1.77 -2.24
C GLN A 23 -3.26 -3.26 -1.95
N ARG A 24 -4.36 -3.65 -1.30
CA ARG A 24 -4.69 -5.06 -1.06
C ARG A 24 -4.84 -5.84 -2.36
N ALA A 25 -5.60 -5.31 -3.32
CA ALA A 25 -5.79 -5.94 -4.63
C ALA A 25 -4.46 -6.05 -5.41
N THR A 26 -3.61 -5.04 -5.31
CA THR A 26 -2.28 -5.03 -5.93
C THR A 26 -1.37 -6.11 -5.32
N ALA A 27 -1.38 -6.27 -4.00
CA ALA A 27 -0.63 -7.33 -3.33
C ALA A 27 -1.06 -8.73 -3.78
N VAL A 28 -2.37 -8.97 -3.83
CA VAL A 28 -2.92 -10.25 -4.33
C VAL A 28 -2.46 -10.54 -5.76
N ALA A 29 -2.48 -9.53 -6.64
CA ALA A 29 -2.01 -9.71 -8.01
C ALA A 29 -0.52 -10.08 -8.09
N PHE A 30 0.33 -9.52 -7.24
CA PHE A 30 1.75 -9.91 -7.19
C PHE A 30 1.95 -11.32 -6.63
N ASP A 31 1.18 -11.73 -5.63
CA ASP A 31 1.20 -13.10 -5.10
C ASP A 31 0.79 -14.11 -6.18
N GLU A 32 -0.27 -13.82 -6.94
CA GLU A 32 -0.71 -14.64 -8.08
C GLU A 32 0.38 -14.77 -9.15
N ILE A 33 1.06 -13.67 -9.50
CA ILE A 33 2.17 -13.70 -10.47
C ILE A 33 3.33 -14.54 -9.93
N ALA A 34 3.67 -14.41 -8.64
CA ALA A 34 4.72 -15.21 -8.02
C ALA A 34 4.37 -16.70 -8.03
N GLU A 35 3.13 -17.06 -7.72
CA GLU A 35 2.67 -18.45 -7.75
C GLU A 35 2.78 -19.06 -9.16
N VAL A 36 2.31 -18.35 -10.18
CA VAL A 36 2.41 -18.79 -11.58
C VAL A 36 3.88 -18.92 -12.01
N ALA A 37 4.74 -17.98 -11.63
CA ALA A 37 6.17 -18.05 -11.92
C ALA A 37 6.83 -19.27 -11.27
N LEU A 38 6.47 -19.59 -10.02
CA LEU A 38 6.97 -20.76 -9.30
C LEU A 38 6.52 -22.07 -9.95
N ILE A 39 5.24 -22.19 -10.32
CA ILE A 39 4.69 -23.36 -11.03
C ILE A 39 5.43 -23.60 -12.35
N ASN A 40 5.73 -22.53 -13.09
CA ASN A 40 6.44 -22.57 -14.35
C ASN A 40 7.97 -22.67 -14.21
N LYS A 41 8.50 -22.72 -12.99
CA LYS A 41 9.95 -22.69 -12.68
C LYS A 41 10.66 -21.46 -13.24
N ASP A 42 9.94 -20.36 -13.45
CA ASP A 42 10.50 -19.06 -13.78
C ASP A 42 10.96 -18.35 -12.50
N PHE A 43 12.12 -18.76 -12.01
CA PHE A 43 12.71 -18.18 -10.81
C PHE A 43 13.15 -16.72 -11.04
N GLY A 44 13.37 -16.30 -12.29
CA GLY A 44 13.71 -14.92 -12.63
C GLY A 44 12.55 -13.99 -12.30
N THR A 45 11.36 -14.31 -12.80
CA THR A 45 10.14 -13.56 -12.48
C THR A 45 9.80 -13.67 -11.00
N TYR A 46 9.84 -14.87 -10.41
CA TYR A 46 9.54 -15.08 -8.98
C TYR A 46 10.40 -14.17 -8.08
N ASN A 47 11.72 -14.12 -8.30
CA ASN A 47 12.61 -13.27 -7.52
C ASN A 47 12.37 -11.78 -7.79
N PHE A 48 12.04 -11.42 -9.03
CA PHE A 48 11.70 -10.04 -9.39
C PHE A 48 10.43 -9.56 -8.67
N VAL A 49 9.35 -10.34 -8.68
CA VAL A 49 8.10 -9.96 -7.97
C VAL A 49 8.22 -10.01 -6.45
N GLY A 50 9.14 -10.81 -5.90
CA GLY A 50 9.41 -10.86 -4.45
C GLY A 50 9.69 -9.49 -3.82
N PHE A 51 10.46 -8.63 -4.51
CA PHE A 51 10.72 -7.26 -4.08
C PHE A 51 9.43 -6.42 -3.94
N PHE A 52 8.49 -6.60 -4.89
CA PHE A 52 7.24 -5.86 -4.87
C PHE A 52 6.32 -6.35 -3.76
N ILE A 53 6.27 -7.66 -3.50
CA ILE A 53 5.49 -8.24 -2.40
C ILE A 53 5.93 -7.67 -1.04
N GLU A 54 7.24 -7.60 -0.79
CA GLU A 54 7.77 -7.00 0.44
C GLU A 54 7.39 -5.51 0.58
N ASN A 55 7.46 -4.75 -0.52
CA ASN A 55 7.02 -3.36 -0.51
C ASN A 55 5.50 -3.23 -0.25
N GLN A 56 4.67 -4.13 -0.77
CA GLN A 56 3.23 -4.12 -0.52
C GLN A 56 2.87 -4.38 0.95
N LEU A 57 3.63 -5.22 1.67
CA LEU A 57 3.44 -5.43 3.12
C LEU A 57 3.65 -4.12 3.91
N TYR A 58 4.65 -3.35 3.53
CA TYR A 58 4.92 -2.05 4.14
C TYR A 58 3.81 -1.04 3.86
N GLN A 59 3.29 -0.97 2.62
CA GLN A 59 2.18 -0.08 2.27
C GLN A 59 0.88 -0.47 2.98
N LYS A 60 0.59 -1.77 3.10
CA LYS A 60 -0.59 -2.28 3.81
C LYS A 60 -0.59 -1.86 5.28
N LYS A 61 0.57 -1.94 5.95
CA LYS A 61 0.70 -1.48 7.34
C LYS A 61 0.38 0.01 7.48
N LYS A 62 0.93 0.86 6.60
CA LYS A 62 0.66 2.31 6.61
C LYS A 62 -0.83 2.64 6.44
N CYS A 63 -1.50 1.96 5.52
CA CYS A 63 -2.93 2.16 5.29
C CYS A 63 -3.75 1.75 6.51
N ALA A 64 -3.41 0.62 7.15
CA ALA A 64 -4.09 0.16 8.36
C ALA A 64 -3.87 1.13 9.55
N ASP A 65 -2.65 1.63 9.74
CA ASP A 65 -2.32 2.59 10.81
C ASP A 65 -3.08 3.92 10.63
N LEU A 66 -3.21 4.40 9.38
CA LEU A 66 -3.99 5.59 9.04
C LEU A 66 -5.50 5.40 9.29
N ILE A 67 -6.07 4.29 8.83
CA ILE A 67 -7.49 3.97 9.04
C ILE A 67 -7.80 3.84 10.54
N ASN A 68 -6.93 3.19 11.30
CA ASN A 68 -7.09 3.05 12.74
C ASN A 68 -7.00 4.41 13.44
N THR A 69 -6.05 5.26 13.05
CA THR A 69 -5.93 6.63 13.57
C THR A 69 -7.21 7.41 13.30
N PHE A 70 -7.75 7.31 12.08
CA PHE A 70 -9.01 7.94 11.70
C PHE A 70 -10.21 7.44 12.53
N LYS A 71 -10.29 6.14 12.77
CA LYS A 71 -11.37 5.54 13.57
C LYS A 71 -11.27 5.87 15.06
N MET A 72 -10.06 6.07 15.57
CA MET A 72 -9.82 6.40 16.98
C MET A 72 -9.90 7.90 17.25
N SER A 73 -9.69 8.73 16.23
CA SER A 73 -9.70 10.17 16.33
C SER A 73 -10.47 10.73 15.13
N GLU A 74 -11.71 11.15 15.36
CA GLU A 74 -12.48 11.92 14.38
C GLU A 74 -11.89 13.33 14.15
N ASP A 75 -10.76 13.66 14.80
CA ASP A 75 -10.03 14.90 14.62
C ASP A 75 -9.13 14.84 13.37
N LEU A 76 -9.59 15.54 12.33
CA LEU A 76 -8.90 15.65 11.05
C LEU A 76 -7.50 16.25 11.15
N LEU A 77 -7.19 17.04 12.19
CA LEU A 77 -5.83 17.61 12.39
C LEU A 77 -4.82 16.51 12.73
N ILE A 78 -5.19 15.57 13.60
CA ILE A 78 -4.33 14.45 13.99
C ILE A 78 -4.07 13.53 12.78
N ILE A 79 -5.09 13.34 11.94
CA ILE A 79 -4.97 12.57 10.70
C ILE A 79 -4.01 13.27 9.72
N ASP A 80 -4.13 14.59 9.54
CA ASP A 80 -3.28 15.35 8.62
C ASP A 80 -1.80 15.35 9.08
N GLU A 81 -1.57 15.50 10.39
CA GLU A 81 -0.24 15.34 10.98
C GLU A 81 0.33 13.94 10.73
N LYS A 82 -0.50 12.89 10.84
CA LYS A 82 -0.07 11.52 10.59
C LYS A 82 0.27 11.28 9.12
N ILE A 83 -0.51 11.84 8.20
CA ILE A 83 -0.21 11.81 6.75
C ILE A 83 1.13 12.52 6.48
N LYS A 84 1.37 13.67 7.11
CA LYS A 84 2.62 14.41 6.98
C LYS A 84 3.82 13.61 7.46
N GLN A 85 3.73 12.96 8.63
CA GLN A 85 4.77 12.07 9.14
C GLN A 85 5.07 10.92 8.15
N ILE A 86 4.04 10.26 7.64
CA ILE A 86 4.20 9.15 6.67
C ILE A 86 4.89 9.62 5.39
N LYS A 87 4.60 10.84 4.93
CA LYS A 87 5.24 11.46 3.78
C LYS A 87 6.73 11.73 4.03
N GLU A 88 7.07 12.29 5.18
CA GLU A 88 8.45 12.57 5.57
C GLU A 88 9.29 11.28 5.70
N GLU A 89 8.74 10.23 6.35
CA GLU A 89 9.37 8.91 6.43
C GLU A 89 9.61 8.30 5.04
N HIS A 90 8.64 8.42 4.14
CA HIS A 90 8.76 7.90 2.78
C HIS A 90 9.88 8.62 2.00
N LEU A 91 9.94 9.95 2.08
CA LEU A 91 10.99 10.74 1.45
C LEU A 91 12.38 10.38 2.01
N ALA A 92 12.50 10.19 3.32
CA ALA A 92 13.74 9.78 3.95
C ALA A 92 14.20 8.38 3.49
N ASN A 93 13.28 7.43 3.32
CA ASN A 93 13.59 6.08 2.86
C ASN A 93 14.02 6.03 1.39
N ILE A 94 13.40 6.82 0.50
CA ILE A 94 13.86 6.98 -0.88
C ILE A 94 15.29 7.52 -0.90
N THR A 95 15.56 8.55 -0.09
CA THR A 95 16.88 9.19 -0.03
C THR A 95 17.96 8.25 0.49
N LYS A 96 17.64 7.36 1.45
CA LYS A 96 18.56 6.33 1.95
C LYS A 96 18.81 5.21 0.94
N SER A 97 17.81 4.83 0.13
CA SER A 97 17.95 3.79 -0.88
C SER A 97 18.78 4.19 -2.10
N HIS A 98 19.20 5.46 -2.19
CA HIS A 98 20.03 6.01 -3.27
C HIS A 98 21.48 6.31 -2.84
N LYS A 99 21.89 5.87 -1.64
CA LYS A 99 23.28 5.87 -1.16
C LYS A 99 23.79 4.46 -1.02
#